data_AF-A0A7K0YBD0-F1
#
_entry.id   AF-A0A7K0YBD0-F1
#
_cell.length_a   1.000
_cell.length_b   1.000
_cell.length_c   1.000
_cell.angle_alpha   90.00
_cell.angle_beta   90.00
_cell.angle_gamma   90.00
#
_symmetry.space_group_name_H-M   'P 1'
#
loop_
_entity.id
_entity.type
_entity.pdbx_description
1 polymer ?
#
loop_
_entity_poly.entity_id
_entity_poly.type
_entity_poly.pdbx_seq_one_letter_code
_entity_poly.pdbx_strand_id
1 'polypeptide(L)'
;MDEQHQHRAEPSGFNPGWVFLPGLALIAGLIFALTITVINLVGSPSTDLGFWWAFVWLVPVIAAGRYAVIFLERRLNFEATLAPELAYMKQAQKTRPEFEVKLEKFSKWAVLGIIAIAILASVFGWWLGGLTPQSAVERFMAVLLIAAPQALWLALPSVSRLATAIAAFNGIYYSDRAQFDALGSVDMVLFDKTGTLTTAERRFVGAHLTHGSPLSSTDELLAIAAGVEAHSDHPIAVAIFEEARHRSIEPLEVRDFRLIPGQGAAGTHEAQTIVVGGPIILTSRNMTLYVGDLVKCDAANHAGHTVLFVIRDTELLGWLELGDFIRGSSKNAVVALQYERKRIGLLTGDAQGVATWVGNDLGITETFAEVLPHQKADVVSRLQADTSKVAMVGDGVNDAQALAQADVGVAFGVEDWEPIESAGITISSTDPVLFARALILSKRAAKKARQNLTWTLIFSAVTLPLAAGALGGIGFSISPAVAAGLSLAMSSFVLFNTRSLRRG
;
A
#
# COMPACT_ATOMS: atom_id res chain seq x y z
N MET A 1 -63.29 -1.49 2.80
CA MET A 1 -62.91 -0.15 3.27
C MET A 1 -62.10 -0.31 4.53
N ASP A 2 -60.78 -0.45 4.55
CA ASP A 2 -59.70 -0.81 3.61
C ASP A 2 -58.53 -1.11 4.60
N GLU A 3 -57.83 -2.24 4.51
CA GLU A 3 -56.56 -2.37 3.76
C GLU A 3 -55.53 -1.31 4.22
N GLN A 4 -54.35 -1.60 4.80
CA GLN A 4 -53.24 -2.43 4.30
C GLN A 4 -52.22 -2.71 5.45
N HIS A 5 -51.97 -3.98 5.77
CA HIS A 5 -50.80 -4.80 5.41
C HIS A 5 -49.46 -4.51 6.15
N GLN A 6 -49.25 -5.30 7.20
CA GLN A 6 -47.95 -5.80 7.65
C GLN A 6 -47.30 -6.68 6.57
N HIS A 7 -46.02 -6.47 6.27
CA HIS A 7 -45.13 -7.55 5.80
C HIS A 7 -43.69 -7.29 6.26
N ARG A 8 -43.25 -8.06 7.27
CA ARG A 8 -41.83 -8.35 7.52
C ARG A 8 -41.37 -9.27 6.38
N ALA A 9 -40.33 -8.88 5.66
CA ALA A 9 -39.65 -9.74 4.70
C ALA A 9 -38.52 -10.50 5.42
N GLU A 10 -38.60 -11.84 5.36
CA GLU A 10 -37.56 -12.78 5.74
C GLU A 10 -36.32 -12.66 4.82
N PRO A 11 -35.12 -13.08 5.28
CA PRO A 11 -33.92 -13.09 4.44
C PRO A 11 -34.03 -14.22 3.40
N SER A 12 -34.21 -13.85 2.13
CA SER A 12 -34.26 -14.81 1.03
C SER A 12 -32.90 -15.44 0.77
N GLY A 13 -32.89 -16.77 0.75
CA GLY A 13 -31.71 -17.61 0.62
C GLY A 13 -30.93 -17.40 -0.68
N PHE A 14 -29.62 -17.47 -0.55
CA PHE A 14 -28.66 -17.49 -1.64
C PHE A 14 -28.79 -18.80 -2.41
N ASN A 15 -29.39 -18.77 -3.61
CA ASN A 15 -29.56 -19.94 -4.46
C ASN A 15 -28.36 -20.08 -5.45
N PRO A 16 -27.58 -21.18 -5.47
CA PRO A 16 -26.30 -21.26 -6.19
C PRO A 16 -26.39 -21.39 -7.72
N GLY A 17 -27.58 -21.45 -8.31
CA GLY A 17 -27.79 -21.74 -9.74
C GLY A 17 -27.50 -20.60 -10.73
N TRP A 18 -27.27 -19.36 -10.27
CA TRP A 18 -27.38 -18.16 -11.13
C TRP A 18 -26.05 -17.63 -11.71
N VAL A 19 -24.94 -18.35 -11.52
CA VAL A 19 -23.61 -17.97 -12.06
C VAL A 19 -23.39 -18.44 -13.50
N PHE A 20 -24.29 -19.26 -14.06
CA PHE A 20 -24.08 -19.94 -15.35
C PHE A 20 -24.46 -19.11 -16.60
N LEU A 21 -25.22 -18.02 -16.47
CA LEU A 21 -25.81 -17.30 -17.61
C LEU A 21 -24.93 -16.21 -18.28
N PRO A 22 -24.04 -15.46 -17.60
CA PRO A 22 -23.25 -14.39 -18.25
C PRO A 22 -22.18 -14.93 -19.22
N GLY A 23 -21.64 -16.12 -18.95
CA GLY A 23 -20.62 -16.76 -19.79
C GLY A 23 -21.19 -17.25 -21.13
N LEU A 24 -22.41 -17.80 -21.12
CA LEU A 24 -23.11 -18.24 -22.33
C LEU A 24 -23.46 -17.07 -23.26
N ALA A 25 -23.78 -15.90 -22.71
CA ALA A 25 -24.11 -14.70 -23.49
C ALA A 25 -22.90 -14.13 -24.27
N LEU A 26 -21.71 -14.17 -23.67
CA LEU A 26 -20.45 -13.75 -24.33
C LEU A 26 -20.00 -14.72 -25.42
N ILE A 27 -20.16 -16.03 -25.19
CA ILE A 27 -19.90 -17.08 -26.18
C ILE A 27 -20.86 -16.94 -27.37
N ALA A 28 -22.15 -16.71 -27.09
CA ALA A 28 -23.16 -16.50 -28.12
C ALA A 28 -22.89 -15.24 -28.96
N GLY A 29 -22.45 -14.14 -28.34
CA GLY A 29 -22.08 -12.91 -29.04
C GLY A 29 -20.85 -13.04 -29.96
N LEU A 30 -19.87 -13.85 -29.57
CA LEU A 30 -18.67 -14.10 -30.39
C LEU A 30 -18.98 -15.02 -31.57
N ILE A 31 -19.82 -16.05 -31.36
CA ILE A 31 -20.32 -16.93 -32.42
C ILE A 31 -21.20 -16.16 -33.40
N PHE A 32 -22.00 -15.20 -32.93
CA PHE A 32 -22.81 -14.31 -33.76
C PHE A 32 -21.97 -13.43 -34.70
N ALA A 33 -20.89 -12.82 -34.19
CA ALA A 33 -19.96 -12.03 -35.01
C ALA A 33 -19.24 -12.88 -36.07
N LEU A 34 -18.88 -14.12 -35.72
CA LEU A 34 -18.23 -15.06 -36.64
C LEU A 34 -19.19 -15.52 -37.75
N THR A 35 -20.46 -15.79 -37.40
CA THR A 35 -21.48 -16.29 -38.33
C THR A 35 -21.90 -15.23 -39.34
N ILE A 36 -22.06 -13.96 -38.93
CA ILE A 36 -22.32 -12.83 -39.84
C ILE A 36 -21.16 -12.60 -40.80
N THR A 37 -19.92 -12.74 -40.31
CA THR A 37 -18.73 -12.58 -41.16
C THR A 37 -18.66 -13.66 -42.22
N VAL A 38 -19.04 -14.91 -41.90
CA VAL A 38 -19.09 -16.04 -42.85
C VAL A 38 -20.24 -15.90 -43.85
N ILE A 39 -21.42 -15.42 -43.44
CA ILE A 39 -22.57 -15.19 -44.33
C ILE A 39 -22.28 -14.09 -45.36
N ASN A 40 -21.61 -13.01 -44.94
CA ASN A 40 -21.19 -11.93 -45.85
C ASN A 40 -20.07 -12.35 -46.82
N LEU A 41 -19.25 -13.35 -46.47
CA LEU A 41 -18.18 -13.87 -47.32
C LEU A 41 -18.65 -14.90 -48.37
N VAL A 42 -19.77 -15.59 -48.12
CA VAL A 42 -20.25 -16.68 -48.99
C VAL A 42 -21.29 -16.22 -50.03
N GLY A 43 -21.76 -14.97 -49.97
CA GLY A 43 -22.51 -14.36 -51.06
C GLY A 43 -23.78 -15.11 -51.48
N SER A 44 -24.52 -15.68 -50.53
CA SER A 44 -25.81 -16.32 -50.81
C SER A 44 -26.94 -15.30 -50.78
N PRO A 45 -27.60 -15.00 -51.91
CA PRO A 45 -28.78 -14.15 -51.93
C PRO A 45 -30.01 -14.97 -51.52
N SER A 46 -30.91 -14.34 -50.78
CA SER A 46 -32.24 -14.83 -50.35
C SER A 46 -32.25 -15.80 -49.16
N THR A 47 -32.64 -15.29 -47.99
CA THR A 47 -33.98 -15.45 -47.40
C THR A 47 -33.99 -15.00 -45.94
N ASP A 48 -35.12 -14.40 -45.55
CA ASP A 48 -35.47 -13.71 -44.30
C ASP A 48 -35.24 -14.42 -42.94
N LEU A 49 -34.46 -15.50 -42.87
CA LEU A 49 -34.20 -16.20 -41.61
C LEU A 49 -33.25 -15.43 -40.68
N GLY A 50 -32.31 -14.65 -41.21
CA GLY A 50 -31.33 -13.92 -40.39
C GLY A 50 -31.92 -12.87 -39.45
N PHE A 51 -33.02 -12.22 -39.86
CA PHE A 51 -33.67 -11.15 -39.11
C PHE A 51 -34.48 -11.67 -37.91
N TRP A 52 -35.25 -12.75 -38.09
CA TRP A 52 -36.03 -13.36 -37.02
C TRP A 52 -35.15 -14.10 -36.00
N TRP A 53 -34.03 -14.67 -36.43
CA TRP A 53 -33.04 -15.26 -35.51
C TRP A 53 -32.23 -14.20 -34.75
N ALA A 54 -31.90 -13.05 -35.36
CA ALA A 54 -31.31 -11.92 -34.65
C ALA A 54 -32.23 -11.37 -33.54
N PHE A 55 -33.55 -11.41 -33.75
CA PHE A 55 -34.55 -10.94 -32.78
C PHE A 55 -34.67 -11.86 -31.55
N VAL A 56 -34.60 -13.18 -31.73
CA VAL A 56 -34.64 -14.18 -30.64
C VAL A 56 -33.39 -14.09 -29.74
N TRP A 57 -32.24 -13.70 -30.30
CA TRP A 57 -30.98 -13.50 -29.56
C TRP A 57 -30.76 -12.07 -29.04
N LEU A 58 -31.58 -11.10 -29.46
CA LEU A 58 -31.61 -9.75 -28.90
C LEU A 58 -32.29 -9.71 -27.51
N VAL A 59 -33.25 -10.61 -27.27
CA VAL A 59 -34.03 -10.66 -26.01
C VAL A 59 -33.16 -10.97 -24.78
N PRO A 60 -32.17 -11.89 -24.81
CA PRO A 60 -31.20 -12.06 -23.72
C PRO A 60 -30.27 -10.85 -23.52
N VAL A 61 -29.91 -10.13 -24.59
CA VAL A 61 -29.07 -8.92 -24.54
C VAL A 61 -29.85 -7.75 -23.92
N ILE A 62 -31.13 -7.61 -24.26
CA ILE A 62 -32.05 -6.61 -23.69
C ILE A 62 -32.43 -6.98 -22.23
N ALA A 63 -32.62 -8.27 -21.93
CA ALA A 63 -32.84 -8.75 -20.57
C ALA A 63 -31.59 -8.59 -19.68
N ALA A 64 -30.39 -8.80 -20.24
CA ALA A 64 -29.12 -8.42 -19.62
C ALA A 64 -28.97 -6.90 -19.49
N GLY A 65 -29.63 -6.11 -20.34
CA GLY A 65 -29.71 -4.65 -20.25
C GLY A 65 -30.32 -4.16 -18.94
N ARG A 66 -31.34 -4.85 -18.39
CA ARG A 66 -31.93 -4.47 -17.09
C ARG A 66 -30.99 -4.77 -15.91
N TYR A 67 -30.22 -5.87 -16.00
CA TYR A 67 -29.14 -6.17 -15.05
C TYR A 67 -27.92 -5.27 -15.24
N ALA A 68 -27.61 -4.87 -16.47
CA ALA A 68 -26.56 -3.91 -16.77
C ALA A 68 -26.94 -2.52 -16.27
N VAL A 69 -28.21 -2.11 -16.36
CA VAL A 69 -28.73 -0.87 -15.78
C VAL A 69 -28.71 -0.92 -14.26
N ILE A 70 -29.19 -1.99 -13.61
CA ILE A 70 -29.10 -2.13 -12.14
C ILE A 70 -27.63 -2.22 -11.67
N PHE A 71 -26.75 -2.87 -12.44
CA PHE A 71 -25.31 -2.93 -12.18
C PHE A 71 -24.64 -1.58 -12.40
N LEU A 72 -24.99 -0.84 -13.46
CA LEU A 72 -24.52 0.52 -13.73
C LEU A 72 -25.06 1.50 -12.68
N GLU A 73 -26.30 1.35 -12.24
CA GLU A 73 -26.94 2.20 -11.23
C GLU A 73 -26.35 1.93 -9.84
N ARG A 74 -26.11 0.65 -9.48
CA ARG A 74 -25.31 0.30 -8.29
C ARG A 74 -23.86 0.77 -8.41
N ARG A 75 -23.26 0.67 -9.59
CA ARG A 75 -21.88 1.11 -9.84
C ARG A 75 -21.77 2.63 -9.80
N LEU A 76 -22.73 3.37 -10.35
CA LEU A 76 -22.81 4.83 -10.28
C LEU A 76 -23.04 5.30 -8.84
N ASN A 77 -23.91 4.63 -8.08
CA ASN A 77 -24.12 4.93 -6.65
C ASN A 77 -22.90 4.55 -5.79
N PHE A 78 -22.17 3.49 -6.12
CA PHE A 78 -20.93 3.07 -5.45
C PHE A 78 -19.72 3.94 -5.88
N GLU A 79 -19.71 4.42 -7.12
CA GLU A 79 -18.72 5.38 -7.65
C GLU A 79 -18.94 6.78 -7.08
N ALA A 80 -20.18 7.17 -6.73
CA ALA A 80 -20.47 8.41 -6.02
C ALA A 80 -19.94 8.39 -4.57
N THR A 81 -19.96 7.24 -3.89
CA THR A 81 -19.38 7.09 -2.54
C THR A 81 -17.86 6.83 -2.55
N LEU A 82 -17.29 6.44 -3.70
CA LEU A 82 -15.85 6.14 -3.87
C LEU A 82 -15.18 7.08 -4.89
N ALA A 83 -15.74 8.26 -5.12
CA ALA A 83 -15.25 9.17 -6.16
C ALA A 83 -13.75 9.51 -6.00
N PRO A 84 -13.23 9.75 -4.77
CA PRO A 84 -11.79 9.93 -4.53
C PRO A 84 -10.98 8.66 -4.86
N GLU A 85 -11.41 7.48 -4.38
CA GLU A 85 -10.69 6.22 -4.57
C GLU A 85 -10.69 5.79 -6.05
N LEU A 86 -11.76 6.04 -6.80
CA LEU A 86 -11.82 5.76 -8.24
C LEU A 86 -10.95 6.73 -9.06
N ALA A 87 -10.88 8.00 -8.67
CA ALA A 87 -9.98 8.97 -9.30
C ALA A 87 -8.52 8.51 -9.10
N TYR A 88 -8.17 8.12 -7.88
CA TYR A 88 -6.88 7.51 -7.57
C TYR A 88 -6.63 6.22 -8.37
N MET A 89 -7.60 5.29 -8.45
CA MET A 89 -7.44 4.06 -9.23
C MET A 89 -7.12 4.31 -10.70
N LYS A 90 -7.60 5.40 -11.29
CA LYS A 90 -7.24 5.82 -12.66
C LYS A 90 -5.81 6.39 -12.72
N GLN A 91 -5.38 7.09 -11.68
CA GLN A 91 -4.04 7.68 -11.59
C GLN A 91 -2.95 6.64 -11.35
N ALA A 92 -3.16 5.69 -10.44
CA ALA A 92 -2.27 4.56 -10.15
C ALA A 92 -2.03 3.62 -11.36
N GLN A 93 -2.85 3.74 -12.42
CA GLN A 93 -2.73 2.97 -13.65
C GLN A 93 -1.89 3.64 -14.76
N LYS A 94 -1.40 4.87 -14.54
CA LYS A 94 -0.63 5.60 -15.56
C LYS A 94 0.75 4.99 -15.78
N THR A 95 1.42 4.58 -14.71
CA THR A 95 2.78 4.02 -14.74
C THR A 95 2.70 2.50 -14.71
N ARG A 96 3.16 1.86 -15.81
CA ARG A 96 3.13 0.38 -15.95
C ARG A 96 4.50 -0.23 -15.70
N PRO A 97 4.59 -1.39 -15.03
CA PRO A 97 5.85 -2.11 -14.86
C PRO A 97 6.47 -2.51 -16.21
N GLU A 98 7.81 -2.46 -16.31
CA GLU A 98 8.52 -2.85 -17.55
C GLU A 98 8.20 -4.27 -18.02
N PHE A 99 7.98 -5.19 -17.09
CA PHE A 99 7.63 -6.57 -17.41
C PHE A 99 6.32 -6.67 -18.20
N GLU A 100 5.33 -5.82 -17.87
CA GLU A 100 4.05 -5.78 -18.58
C GLU A 100 4.24 -5.28 -20.02
N VAL A 101 5.09 -4.27 -20.22
CA VAL A 101 5.46 -3.75 -21.55
C VAL A 101 6.19 -4.82 -22.38
N LYS A 102 7.11 -5.57 -21.76
CA LYS A 102 7.82 -6.69 -22.42
C LYS A 102 6.85 -7.81 -22.79
N LEU A 103 5.90 -8.14 -21.91
CA LEU A 103 4.87 -9.15 -22.16
C LEU A 103 3.94 -8.76 -23.31
N GLU A 104 3.58 -7.48 -23.42
CA GLU A 104 2.76 -6.96 -24.53
C GLU A 104 3.47 -7.12 -25.88
N LYS A 105 4.77 -6.78 -25.94
CA LYS A 105 5.60 -6.99 -27.14
C LYS A 105 5.73 -8.46 -27.50
N PHE A 106 5.96 -9.33 -26.51
CA PHE A 106 6.01 -10.78 -26.71
C PHE A 106 4.68 -11.33 -27.24
N SER A 107 3.55 -10.80 -26.76
CA SER A 107 2.23 -11.29 -27.15
C SER A 107 1.96 -11.16 -28.65
N LYS A 108 2.46 -10.09 -29.31
CA LYS A 108 2.35 -9.95 -30.77
C LYS A 108 2.98 -11.13 -31.51
N TRP A 109 4.18 -11.53 -31.09
CA TRP A 109 4.88 -12.69 -31.64
C TRP A 109 4.22 -14.02 -31.26
N ALA A 110 3.68 -14.12 -30.05
CA ALA A 110 2.95 -15.30 -29.60
C ALA A 110 1.69 -15.55 -30.45
N VAL A 111 0.92 -14.50 -30.79
CA VAL A 111 -0.26 -14.62 -31.66
C VAL A 111 0.13 -15.09 -33.06
N LEU A 112 1.20 -14.55 -33.64
CA LEU A 112 1.70 -15.01 -34.94
C LEU A 112 2.14 -16.48 -34.89
N GLY A 113 2.82 -16.89 -33.81
CA GLY A 113 3.19 -18.28 -33.57
C GLY A 113 1.98 -19.21 -33.48
N ILE A 114 0.93 -18.81 -32.76
CA ILE A 114 -0.33 -19.57 -32.66
C ILE A 114 -0.98 -19.74 -34.03
N ILE A 115 -1.05 -18.68 -34.84
CA ILE A 115 -1.62 -18.74 -36.20
C ILE A 115 -0.79 -19.69 -37.07
N ALA A 116 0.54 -19.60 -37.01
CA ALA A 116 1.43 -20.50 -37.73
C ALA A 116 1.22 -21.97 -37.32
N ILE A 117 1.11 -22.26 -36.01
CA ILE A 117 0.81 -23.59 -35.50
C ILE A 117 -0.55 -24.08 -36.00
N ALA A 118 -1.58 -23.22 -36.00
CA ALA A 118 -2.91 -23.57 -36.49
C ALA A 118 -2.88 -23.94 -37.98
N ILE A 119 -2.21 -23.13 -38.81
CA ILE A 119 -2.05 -23.40 -40.25
C ILE A 119 -1.30 -24.70 -40.47
N LEU A 120 -0.15 -24.88 -39.81
CA LEU A 120 0.67 -26.08 -39.95
C LEU A 120 -0.08 -27.34 -39.51
N ALA A 121 -0.75 -27.30 -38.36
CA ALA A 121 -1.50 -28.44 -37.84
C ALA A 121 -2.65 -28.86 -38.78
N SER A 122 -3.31 -27.90 -39.42
CA SER A 122 -4.40 -28.15 -40.36
C SER A 122 -3.93 -28.59 -41.73
N VAL A 123 -2.95 -27.91 -42.32
CA VAL A 123 -2.42 -28.23 -43.65
C VAL A 123 -1.66 -29.54 -43.63
N PHE A 124 -0.81 -29.76 -42.62
CA PHE A 124 -0.03 -30.99 -42.51
C PHE A 124 -0.93 -32.21 -42.24
N GLY A 125 -1.95 -32.05 -41.39
CA GLY A 125 -2.92 -33.12 -41.14
C GLY A 125 -3.78 -33.46 -42.37
N TRP A 126 -4.11 -32.48 -43.20
CA TRP A 126 -4.79 -32.71 -44.48
C TRP A 126 -3.88 -33.34 -45.53
N TRP A 127 -2.65 -32.82 -45.68
CA TRP A 127 -1.67 -33.26 -46.68
C TRP A 127 -1.22 -34.71 -46.48
N LEU A 128 -1.07 -35.15 -45.22
CA LEU A 128 -0.79 -36.55 -44.89
C LEU A 128 -1.96 -37.51 -45.16
N GLY A 129 -3.09 -37.01 -45.68
CA GLY A 129 -4.28 -37.82 -45.98
C GLY A 129 -5.10 -38.25 -44.75
N GLY A 130 -4.76 -37.72 -43.57
CA GLY A 130 -5.38 -38.11 -42.30
C GLY A 130 -6.60 -37.28 -41.88
N LEU A 131 -6.86 -36.14 -42.54
CA LEU A 131 -7.99 -35.24 -42.22
C LEU A 131 -8.82 -34.93 -43.46
N THR A 132 -10.14 -34.83 -43.29
CA THR A 132 -11.04 -34.24 -44.30
C THR A 132 -10.88 -32.71 -44.32
N PRO A 133 -11.28 -32.01 -45.40
CA PRO A 133 -11.27 -30.54 -45.43
C PRO A 133 -12.02 -29.91 -44.25
N GLN A 134 -13.15 -30.51 -43.85
CA GLN A 134 -13.92 -30.09 -42.68
C GLN A 134 -13.11 -30.27 -41.38
N SER A 135 -12.52 -31.44 -41.16
CA SER A 135 -11.72 -31.72 -39.95
C SER A 135 -10.46 -30.86 -39.87
N ALA A 136 -9.88 -30.47 -41.00
CA ALA A 136 -8.75 -29.54 -41.04
C ALA A 136 -9.17 -28.12 -40.59
N VAL A 137 -10.34 -27.65 -41.00
CA VAL A 137 -10.92 -26.37 -40.54
C VAL A 137 -11.29 -26.44 -39.05
N GLU A 138 -11.89 -27.54 -38.60
CA GLU A 138 -12.20 -27.74 -37.17
C GLU A 138 -10.93 -27.72 -36.31
N ARG A 139 -9.84 -28.34 -36.76
CA ARG A 139 -8.54 -28.31 -36.08
C ARG A 139 -7.95 -26.90 -36.04
N PHE A 140 -8.04 -26.15 -37.14
CA PHE A 140 -7.59 -24.76 -37.20
C PHE A 140 -8.31 -23.92 -36.14
N MET A 141 -9.64 -24.03 -36.13
CA MET A 141 -10.51 -23.32 -35.20
C MET A 141 -10.25 -23.75 -33.75
N ALA A 142 -10.07 -25.04 -33.47
CA ALA A 142 -9.78 -25.56 -32.13
C ALA A 142 -8.46 -25.00 -31.58
N VAL A 143 -7.41 -24.95 -32.41
CA VAL A 143 -6.12 -24.35 -32.03
C VAL A 143 -6.31 -22.86 -31.70
N LEU A 144 -6.98 -22.09 -32.55
CA LEU A 144 -7.20 -20.65 -32.29
C LEU A 144 -8.05 -20.39 -31.03
N LEU A 145 -9.09 -21.20 -30.80
CA LEU A 145 -9.99 -21.03 -29.66
C LEU A 145 -9.36 -21.44 -28.32
N ILE A 146 -8.52 -22.48 -28.33
CA ILE A 146 -7.83 -22.96 -27.12
C ILE A 146 -6.57 -22.15 -26.81
N ALA A 147 -5.90 -21.66 -27.85
CA ALA A 147 -4.77 -20.77 -27.77
C ALA A 147 -5.28 -19.40 -27.35
N ALA A 148 -5.64 -19.33 -26.07
CA ALA A 148 -6.43 -18.26 -25.52
C ALA A 148 -5.51 -17.34 -24.74
N PRO A 149 -4.94 -16.29 -25.37
CA PRO A 149 -4.11 -15.34 -24.65
C PRO A 149 -4.94 -14.58 -23.59
N GLN A 150 -6.28 -14.64 -23.64
CA GLN A 150 -7.18 -13.99 -22.70
C GLN A 150 -6.95 -14.32 -21.22
N ALA A 151 -6.68 -15.59 -20.86
CA ALA A 151 -6.37 -15.94 -19.46
C ALA A 151 -5.04 -15.31 -19.02
N LEU A 152 -4.06 -15.27 -19.93
CA LEU A 152 -2.76 -14.64 -19.72
C LEU A 152 -2.90 -13.12 -19.54
N TRP A 153 -3.72 -12.48 -20.39
CA TRP A 153 -4.03 -11.05 -20.33
C TRP A 153 -4.81 -10.67 -19.07
N LEU A 154 -5.64 -11.57 -18.52
CA LEU A 154 -6.39 -11.33 -17.30
C LEU A 154 -5.54 -11.55 -16.05
N ALA A 155 -4.53 -12.42 -16.10
CA ALA A 155 -3.78 -12.89 -14.94
C ALA A 155 -3.15 -11.76 -14.10
N LEU A 156 -2.53 -10.77 -14.75
CA LEU A 156 -1.80 -9.69 -14.09
C LEU A 156 -2.71 -8.47 -13.75
N PRO A 157 -3.52 -7.93 -14.68
CA PRO A 157 -4.34 -6.76 -14.40
C PRO A 157 -5.46 -7.03 -13.39
N SER A 158 -5.99 -8.25 -13.33
CA SER A 158 -7.03 -8.59 -12.33
C SER A 158 -6.49 -8.60 -10.91
N VAL A 159 -5.30 -9.17 -10.70
CA VAL A 159 -4.60 -9.16 -9.41
C VAL A 159 -4.24 -7.73 -9.02
N SER A 160 -3.70 -6.97 -9.97
CA SER A 160 -3.33 -5.57 -9.74
C SER A 160 -4.53 -4.73 -9.31
N ARG A 161 -5.65 -4.75 -10.05
CA ARG A 161 -6.85 -3.98 -9.68
C ARG A 161 -7.40 -4.35 -8.31
N LEU A 162 -7.38 -5.64 -7.97
CA LEU A 162 -7.84 -6.10 -6.67
C LEU A 162 -6.89 -5.66 -5.56
N ALA A 163 -5.57 -5.71 -5.79
CA ALA A 163 -4.58 -5.20 -4.85
C ALA A 163 -4.72 -3.68 -4.65
N THR A 164 -4.94 -2.89 -5.71
CA THR A 164 -5.21 -1.45 -5.62
C THR A 164 -6.43 -1.16 -4.77
N ALA A 165 -7.52 -1.90 -5.00
CA ALA A 165 -8.73 -1.74 -4.22
C ALA A 165 -8.49 -2.06 -2.74
N ILE A 166 -7.83 -3.18 -2.43
CA ILE A 166 -7.50 -3.55 -1.05
C ILE A 166 -6.61 -2.49 -0.39
N ALA A 167 -5.59 -2.00 -1.10
CA ALA A 167 -4.67 -0.96 -0.61
C ALA A 167 -5.43 0.34 -0.29
N ALA A 168 -6.23 0.84 -1.23
CA ALA A 168 -7.01 2.07 -1.07
C ALA A 168 -7.98 1.97 0.12
N PHE A 169 -8.67 0.84 0.31
CA PHE A 169 -9.55 0.62 1.47
C PHE A 169 -8.81 0.63 2.83
N ASN A 170 -7.47 0.49 2.82
CA ASN A 170 -6.63 0.55 4.02
C ASN A 170 -5.83 1.86 4.09
N GLY A 171 -6.15 2.87 3.28
CA GLY A 171 -5.43 4.15 3.27
C GLY A 171 -4.01 4.05 2.68
N ILE A 172 -3.76 3.06 1.82
CA ILE A 172 -2.48 2.85 1.12
C ILE A 172 -2.69 3.21 -0.36
N TYR A 173 -2.02 4.25 -0.79
CA TYR A 173 -2.05 4.79 -2.14
C TYR A 173 -0.67 4.65 -2.79
N TYR A 174 -0.62 4.50 -4.09
CA TYR A 174 0.59 4.37 -4.87
C TYR A 174 0.37 4.99 -6.25
N SER A 175 1.15 6.01 -6.55
CA SER A 175 1.19 6.68 -7.86
C SER A 175 2.01 5.86 -8.85
N ASP A 176 3.02 5.13 -8.36
CA ASP A 176 3.88 4.25 -9.14
C ASP A 176 3.63 2.78 -8.82
N ARG A 177 2.98 2.08 -9.75
CA ARG A 177 2.74 0.65 -9.64
C ARG A 177 4.04 -0.17 -9.66
N ALA A 178 5.09 0.28 -10.35
CA ALA A 178 6.34 -0.46 -10.39
C ALA A 178 6.99 -0.53 -9.01
N GLN A 179 6.94 0.58 -8.25
CA GLN A 179 7.39 0.62 -6.86
C GLN A 179 6.52 -0.26 -5.96
N PHE A 180 5.19 -0.24 -6.12
CA PHE A 180 4.31 -1.14 -5.36
C PHE A 180 4.62 -2.62 -5.63
N ASP A 181 4.84 -3.01 -6.89
CA ASP A 181 5.20 -4.39 -7.24
C ASP A 181 6.61 -4.76 -6.73
N ALA A 182 7.53 -3.79 -6.67
CA ALA A 182 8.88 -3.96 -6.13
C ALA A 182 8.89 -4.10 -4.60
N LEU A 183 7.96 -3.46 -3.88
CA LEU A 183 7.89 -3.41 -2.41
C LEU A 183 7.94 -4.81 -1.77
N GLY A 184 7.23 -5.81 -2.30
CA GLY A 184 7.25 -7.17 -1.76
C GLY A 184 8.62 -7.86 -1.89
N SER A 185 9.47 -7.37 -2.78
CA SER A 185 10.79 -7.92 -3.11
C SER A 185 11.96 -7.15 -2.50
N VAL A 186 11.73 -6.08 -1.74
CA VAL A 186 12.80 -5.31 -1.09
C VAL A 186 13.54 -6.16 -0.06
N ASP A 187 14.84 -5.95 0.10
CA ASP A 187 15.67 -6.69 1.03
C ASP A 187 15.79 -5.96 2.37
N MET A 188 15.85 -4.63 2.30
CA MET A 188 16.01 -3.74 3.44
C MET A 188 14.93 -2.67 3.49
N VAL A 189 14.45 -2.38 4.69
CA VAL A 189 13.55 -1.27 4.99
C VAL A 189 14.29 -0.29 5.88
N LEU A 190 14.48 0.93 5.41
CA LEU A 190 14.99 2.05 6.18
C LEU A 190 13.81 2.90 6.64
N PHE A 191 13.65 3.03 7.95
CA PHE A 191 12.72 3.97 8.54
C PHE A 191 13.47 5.24 8.92
N ASP A 192 12.93 6.38 8.53
CA ASP A 192 13.19 7.60 9.28
C ASP A 192 12.67 7.45 10.72
N LYS A 193 13.24 8.22 11.65
CA LYS A 193 12.84 8.14 13.05
C LYS A 193 11.58 9.00 13.29
N THR A 194 11.71 10.31 13.08
CA THR A 194 10.75 11.30 13.55
C THR A 194 9.54 11.36 12.63
N GLY A 195 8.34 11.31 13.22
CA GLY A 195 7.09 11.28 12.46
C GLY A 195 6.76 9.90 11.87
N THR A 196 7.75 9.02 11.76
CA THR A 196 7.66 7.65 11.22
C THR A 196 7.50 6.63 12.36
N LEU A 197 8.58 6.19 13.01
CA LEU A 197 8.55 5.23 14.12
C LEU A 197 8.23 5.89 15.46
N THR A 198 8.56 7.18 15.58
CA THR A 198 8.17 8.01 16.71
C THR A 198 7.08 9.00 16.31
N THR A 199 6.35 9.50 17.31
CA THR A 199 5.43 10.63 17.11
C THR A 199 6.23 11.91 16.87
N ALA A 200 5.67 12.83 16.09
CA ALA A 200 6.23 14.18 15.95
C ALA A 200 6.10 14.99 17.26
N GLU A 201 5.13 14.62 18.10
CA GLU A 201 4.92 15.18 19.42
C GLU A 201 6.00 14.69 20.40
N ARG A 202 6.56 15.63 21.17
CA ARG A 202 7.42 15.34 22.31
C ARG A 202 6.56 14.95 23.51
N ARG A 203 7.01 14.00 24.33
CA ARG A 203 6.35 13.64 25.58
C ARG A 203 7.26 13.80 26.76
N PHE A 204 6.66 14.08 27.91
CA PHE A 204 7.35 14.11 29.18
C PHE A 204 7.93 12.72 29.51
N VAL A 205 9.21 12.68 29.89
CA VAL A 205 9.91 11.45 30.30
C VAL A 205 10.18 11.48 31.80
N GLY A 206 10.67 12.61 32.32
CA GLY A 206 11.10 12.69 33.71
C GLY A 206 11.29 14.13 34.19
N ALA A 207 11.25 14.29 35.51
CA ALA A 207 11.65 15.51 36.21
C ALA A 207 12.70 15.15 37.25
N HIS A 208 13.67 16.04 37.41
CA HIS A 208 14.80 15.82 38.30
C HIS A 208 15.15 17.12 39.02
N LEU A 209 15.27 17.04 40.34
CA LEU A 209 15.74 18.16 41.15
C LEU A 209 17.26 18.29 41.03
N THR A 210 17.76 19.51 40.94
CA THR A 210 19.21 19.76 40.99
C THR A 210 19.75 19.51 42.39
N HIS A 211 21.05 19.29 42.49
CA HIS A 211 21.76 19.19 43.74
C HIS A 211 21.58 20.45 44.57
N GLY A 212 21.05 20.30 45.79
CA GLY A 212 20.76 21.43 46.67
C GLY A 212 19.51 22.22 46.28
N SER A 213 18.64 21.67 45.43
CA SER A 213 17.36 22.30 45.08
C SER A 213 16.55 22.62 46.35
N PRO A 214 15.90 23.80 46.42
CA PRO A 214 15.03 24.16 47.55
C PRO A 214 13.68 23.44 47.51
N LEU A 215 13.35 22.75 46.41
CA LEU A 215 12.08 22.05 46.25
C LEU A 215 12.06 20.72 47.00
N SER A 216 10.89 20.33 47.49
CA SER A 216 10.72 19.07 48.22
C SER A 216 10.43 17.87 47.31
N SER A 217 9.91 18.13 46.10
CA SER A 217 9.49 17.10 45.16
C SER A 217 9.64 17.52 43.70
N THR A 218 9.70 16.54 42.80
CA THR A 218 9.68 16.76 41.34
C THR A 218 8.32 17.25 40.84
N ASP A 219 7.25 17.01 41.60
CA ASP A 219 5.90 17.46 41.25
C ASP A 219 5.77 18.97 41.45
N GLU A 220 6.43 19.55 42.46
CA GLU A 220 6.58 21.01 42.59
C GLU A 220 7.31 21.61 41.39
N LEU A 221 8.41 20.97 40.94
CA LEU A 221 9.15 21.40 39.76
C LEU A 221 8.25 21.42 38.51
N LEU A 222 7.45 20.36 38.34
CA LEU A 222 6.51 20.24 37.23
C LEU A 222 5.38 21.28 37.32
N ALA A 223 4.84 21.54 38.51
CA ALA A 223 3.82 22.59 38.71
C ALA A 223 4.33 23.98 38.30
N ILE A 224 5.58 24.30 38.67
CA ILE A 224 6.25 25.56 38.33
C ILE A 224 6.44 25.66 36.81
N ALA A 225 6.96 24.61 36.18
CA ALA A 225 7.19 24.60 34.74
C ALA A 225 5.89 24.69 33.94
N ALA A 226 4.88 23.91 34.33
CA ALA A 226 3.55 23.94 33.71
C ALA A 226 2.89 25.33 33.85
N GLY A 227 3.13 26.03 34.95
CA GLY A 227 2.63 27.40 35.15
C GLY A 227 3.20 28.39 34.12
N VAL A 228 4.51 28.34 33.87
CA VAL A 228 5.14 29.19 32.83
C VAL A 228 4.69 28.79 31.44
N GLU A 229 4.60 27.48 31.17
CA GLU A 229 4.28 26.94 29.83
C GLU A 229 2.77 26.99 29.51
N ALA A 230 1.90 27.27 30.47
CA ALA A 230 0.44 27.34 30.29
C ALA A 230 -0.02 28.36 29.23
N HIS A 231 0.83 29.33 28.89
CA HIS A 231 0.54 30.40 27.92
C HIS A 231 1.27 30.21 26.58
N SER A 232 1.86 29.04 26.34
CA SER A 232 2.66 28.72 25.16
C SER A 232 1.99 27.63 24.32
N ASP A 233 1.82 27.88 23.02
CA ASP A 233 1.32 26.88 22.06
C ASP A 233 2.43 25.95 21.53
N HIS A 234 3.66 26.06 22.08
CA HIS A 234 4.79 25.27 21.61
C HIS A 234 4.58 23.77 21.97
N PRO A 235 4.92 22.80 21.10
CA PRO A 235 4.72 21.37 21.38
C PRO A 235 5.35 20.88 22.70
N ILE A 236 6.47 21.46 23.10
CA ILE A 236 7.13 21.21 24.40
C ILE A 236 6.26 21.66 25.58
N ALA A 237 5.63 22.85 25.47
CA ALA A 237 4.78 23.41 26.50
C ALA A 237 3.55 22.53 26.73
N VAL A 238 2.93 22.10 25.62
CA VAL A 238 1.80 21.17 25.62
C VAL A 238 2.17 19.88 26.35
N ALA A 239 3.34 19.30 26.07
CA ALA A 239 3.78 18.05 26.71
C ALA A 239 3.96 18.18 28.24
N ILE A 240 4.51 19.30 28.71
CA ILE A 240 4.68 19.57 30.15
C ILE A 240 3.32 19.75 30.82
N PHE A 241 2.43 20.51 30.18
CA PHE A 241 1.09 20.78 30.69
C PHE A 241 0.22 19.52 30.73
N GLU A 242 0.29 18.68 29.70
CA GLU A 242 -0.42 17.39 29.66
C GLU A 242 0.04 16.46 30.78
N GLU A 243 1.35 16.39 31.06
CA GLU A 243 1.86 15.58 32.16
C GLU A 243 1.39 16.09 33.52
N ALA A 244 1.43 17.42 33.75
CA ALA A 244 0.91 18.02 34.98
C ALA A 244 -0.56 17.63 35.18
N ARG A 245 -1.38 17.75 34.13
CA ARG A 245 -2.80 17.34 34.16
C ARG A 245 -2.96 15.84 34.40
N HIS A 246 -2.14 15.00 33.78
CA HIS A 246 -2.19 13.54 33.93
C HIS A 246 -1.88 13.10 35.38
N ARG A 247 -0.98 13.82 36.06
CA ARG A 247 -0.66 13.61 37.48
C ARG A 247 -1.61 14.34 38.45
N SER A 248 -2.62 15.05 37.93
CA SER A 248 -3.50 15.92 38.73
C SER A 248 -2.74 16.98 39.53
N ILE A 249 -1.64 17.49 38.97
CA ILE A 249 -0.85 18.58 39.54
C ILE A 249 -1.42 19.89 39.01
N GLU A 250 -1.75 20.79 39.91
CA GLU A 250 -2.27 22.10 39.54
C GLU A 250 -1.12 23.02 39.10
N PRO A 251 -1.15 23.56 37.87
CA PRO A 251 -0.11 24.48 37.40
C PRO A 251 -0.04 25.73 38.27
N LEU A 252 1.18 26.23 38.48
CA LEU A 252 1.39 27.46 39.25
C LEU A 252 0.79 28.67 38.51
N GLU A 253 0.10 29.57 39.22
CA GLU A 253 -0.42 30.80 38.60
C GLU A 253 0.75 31.75 38.27
N VAL A 254 1.13 31.82 37.00
CA VAL A 254 2.20 32.68 36.51
C VAL A 254 1.61 33.87 35.75
N ARG A 255 2.19 35.06 35.95
CA ARG A 255 1.83 36.32 35.27
C ARG A 255 2.97 36.78 34.35
N ASP A 256 2.73 37.81 33.55
CA ASP A 256 3.71 38.45 32.68
C ASP A 256 4.51 37.49 31.77
N PHE A 257 3.81 36.49 31.21
CA PHE A 257 4.41 35.50 30.32
C PHE A 257 5.16 36.16 29.16
N ARG A 258 6.38 35.69 28.92
CA ARG A 258 7.26 36.17 27.85
C ARG A 258 7.99 34.99 27.23
N LEU A 259 7.83 34.84 25.91
CA LEU A 259 8.65 33.94 25.11
C LEU A 259 10.07 34.53 24.98
N ILE A 260 11.10 33.72 25.16
CA ILE A 260 12.51 34.05 24.91
C ILE A 260 12.95 33.28 23.66
N PRO A 261 12.91 33.90 22.46
CA PRO A 261 13.17 33.21 21.20
C PRO A 261 14.47 32.41 21.22
N GLY A 262 14.37 31.12 20.89
CA GLY A 262 15.51 30.19 20.84
C GLY A 262 16.08 29.77 22.19
N GLN A 263 15.49 30.19 23.32
CA GLN A 263 15.98 29.84 24.66
C GLN A 263 14.91 29.21 25.55
N GLY A 264 13.66 29.66 25.48
CA GLY A 264 12.57 29.13 26.30
C GLY A 264 11.47 30.15 26.56
N ALA A 265 10.88 30.10 27.75
CA ALA A 265 9.83 31.00 28.22
C ALA A 265 10.08 31.45 29.66
N ALA A 266 9.49 32.59 30.03
CA ALA A 266 9.58 33.16 31.36
C ALA A 266 8.24 33.72 31.83
N GLY A 267 8.08 33.83 33.14
CA GLY A 267 6.95 34.51 33.76
C GLY A 267 7.22 34.83 35.23
N THR A 268 6.26 35.45 35.89
CA THR A 268 6.37 35.92 37.28
C THR A 268 5.37 35.23 38.20
N HIS A 269 5.81 34.75 39.35
CA HIS A 269 4.95 34.23 40.41
C HIS A 269 5.36 34.85 41.75
N GLU A 270 4.42 35.48 42.47
CA GLU A 270 4.69 36.15 43.76
C GLU A 270 5.93 37.06 43.76
N ALA A 271 6.13 37.83 42.67
CA ALA A 271 7.28 38.70 42.41
C ALA A 271 8.62 38.00 42.11
N GLN A 272 8.66 36.68 42.01
CA GLN A 272 9.82 35.90 41.57
C GLN A 272 9.76 35.63 40.07
N THR A 273 10.89 35.69 39.38
CA THR A 273 10.99 35.41 37.95
C THR A 273 11.29 33.93 37.73
N ILE A 274 10.39 33.22 37.06
CA ILE A 274 10.58 31.82 36.68
C ILE A 274 10.95 31.76 35.20
N VAL A 275 11.93 30.92 34.85
CA VAL A 275 12.32 30.64 33.47
C VAL A 275 12.39 29.14 33.24
N VAL A 276 11.80 28.71 32.13
CA VAL A 276 11.88 27.34 31.61
C VAL A 276 12.54 27.40 30.25
N GLY A 277 13.59 26.61 30.00
CA GLY A 277 14.28 26.69 28.73
C GLY A 277 15.44 25.73 28.54
N GLY A 278 15.98 25.70 27.34
CA GLY A 278 17.09 24.81 26.96
C GLY A 278 18.45 25.26 27.55
N PRO A 279 19.53 24.52 27.28
CA PRO A 279 20.85 24.72 27.92
C PRO A 279 21.42 26.14 27.82
N ILE A 280 21.05 26.90 26.78
CA ILE A 280 21.49 28.29 26.57
C ILE A 280 21.11 29.18 27.77
N ILE A 281 20.00 28.92 28.47
CA ILE A 281 19.58 29.73 29.62
C ILE A 281 20.57 29.64 30.79
N LEU A 282 21.30 28.53 30.90
CA LEU A 282 22.28 28.33 31.95
C LEU A 282 23.48 29.26 31.76
N THR A 283 23.95 29.38 30.52
CA THR A 283 25.07 30.25 30.17
C THR A 283 24.67 31.71 30.18
N SER A 284 23.48 32.05 29.65
CA SER A 284 23.01 33.44 29.59
C SER A 284 22.75 34.06 30.96
N ARG A 285 22.42 33.24 31.97
CA ARG A 285 22.22 33.66 33.37
C ARG A 285 23.40 33.39 34.29
N ASN A 286 24.51 32.87 33.76
CA ASN A 286 25.74 32.58 34.51
C ASN A 286 25.48 31.67 35.73
N MET A 287 24.68 30.62 35.52
CA MET A 287 24.24 29.70 36.58
C MET A 287 25.40 28.85 37.09
N THR A 288 25.47 28.63 38.40
CA THR A 288 26.40 27.67 39.00
C THR A 288 25.79 26.27 38.93
N LEU A 289 26.52 25.31 38.35
CA LEU A 289 26.04 23.95 38.10
C LEU A 289 26.87 22.94 38.87
N TYR A 290 26.18 21.97 39.49
CA TYR A 290 26.85 20.81 40.06
C TYR A 290 27.24 19.83 38.95
N VAL A 291 28.49 19.36 38.96
CA VAL A 291 29.03 18.47 37.90
C VAL A 291 28.17 17.21 37.74
N GLY A 292 27.68 16.64 38.84
CA GLY A 292 26.85 15.44 38.79
C GLY A 292 25.50 15.62 38.08
N ASP A 293 24.93 16.83 38.11
CA ASP A 293 23.68 17.12 37.40
C ASP A 293 23.93 17.31 35.92
N LEU A 294 25.06 17.95 35.58
CA LEU A 294 25.48 18.15 34.21
C LEU A 294 25.74 16.80 33.50
N VAL A 295 26.36 15.84 34.20
CA VAL A 295 26.55 14.47 33.70
C VAL A 295 25.22 13.75 33.46
N LYS A 296 24.22 13.94 34.34
CA LYS A 296 22.88 13.34 34.14
C LYS A 296 22.14 13.97 32.96
N CYS A 297 22.18 15.30 32.84
CA CYS A 297 21.59 16.01 31.71
C CYS A 297 22.26 15.62 30.39
N ASP A 298 23.58 15.47 30.39
CA ASP A 298 24.33 15.01 29.23
C ASP A 298 23.94 13.57 28.86
N ALA A 299 23.79 12.68 29.84
CA ALA A 299 23.30 11.32 29.62
C ALA A 299 21.88 11.30 29.03
N ALA A 300 20.97 12.17 29.51
CA ALA A 300 19.62 12.31 28.98
C ALA A 300 19.61 12.83 27.53
N ASN A 301 20.46 13.83 27.22
CA ASN A 301 20.65 14.30 25.85
C ASN A 301 21.19 13.19 24.94
N HIS A 302 22.15 12.38 25.41
CA HIS A 302 22.65 11.21 24.67
C HIS A 302 21.59 10.12 24.47
N ALA A 303 20.60 10.03 25.37
CA ALA A 303 19.41 9.18 25.20
C ALA A 303 18.36 9.79 24.25
N GLY A 304 18.57 11.01 23.78
CA GLY A 304 17.71 11.71 22.82
C GLY A 304 16.58 12.50 23.45
N HIS A 305 16.67 12.70 24.76
CA HIS A 305 15.76 13.57 25.46
C HIS A 305 16.21 15.02 25.27
N THR A 306 15.26 15.90 25.03
CA THR A 306 15.41 17.33 25.17
C THR A 306 15.38 17.66 26.67
N VAL A 307 16.47 18.23 27.18
CA VAL A 307 16.56 18.68 28.56
C VAL A 307 16.19 20.16 28.67
N LEU A 308 15.24 20.48 29.55
CA LEU A 308 14.85 21.85 29.88
C LEU A 308 15.14 22.13 31.35
N PHE A 309 15.73 23.28 31.64
CA PHE A 309 16.04 23.72 32.98
C PHE A 309 14.96 24.65 33.49
N VAL A 310 14.62 24.51 34.77
CA VAL A 310 13.66 25.39 35.47
C VAL A 310 14.43 26.21 36.48
N ILE A 311 14.39 27.53 36.33
CA ILE A 311 15.13 28.48 37.15
C ILE A 311 14.13 29.40 37.83
N ARG A 312 14.37 29.71 39.10
CA ARG A 312 13.66 30.75 39.85
C ARG A 312 14.67 31.79 40.30
N ASP A 313 14.50 33.01 39.79
CA ASP A 313 15.44 34.13 39.89
C ASP A 313 16.87 33.72 39.47
N THR A 314 17.73 33.41 40.45
CA THR A 314 19.13 32.98 40.26
C THR A 314 19.39 31.55 40.71
N GLU A 315 18.35 30.80 41.10
CA GLU A 315 18.46 29.43 41.59
C GLU A 315 17.96 28.44 40.54
N LEU A 316 18.79 27.45 40.23
CA LEU A 316 18.37 26.31 39.43
C LEU A 316 17.54 25.40 40.32
N LEU A 317 16.31 25.09 39.92
CA LEU A 317 15.44 24.21 40.70
C LEU A 317 15.60 22.75 40.27
N GLY A 318 15.84 22.52 38.98
CA GLY A 318 15.94 21.20 38.39
C GLY A 318 15.85 21.24 36.88
N TRP A 319 15.68 20.06 36.28
CA TRP A 319 15.45 19.90 34.85
C TRP A 319 14.33 18.91 34.55
N LEU A 320 13.74 19.08 33.38
CA LEU A 320 12.73 18.22 32.79
C LEU A 320 13.33 17.54 31.55
N GLU A 321 12.93 16.30 31.31
CA GLU A 321 13.33 15.51 30.17
C GLU A 321 12.12 15.27 29.27
N LEU A 322 12.25 15.61 27.99
CA LEU A 322 11.23 15.34 26.99
C LEU A 322 11.79 14.49 25.85
N GLY A 323 11.16 13.37 25.54
CA GLY A 323 11.60 12.43 24.52
C GLY A 323 10.65 12.38 23.34
N ASP A 324 11.16 11.84 22.22
CA ASP A 324 10.30 11.29 21.19
C ASP A 324 9.62 10.04 21.72
N PHE A 325 8.31 9.91 21.50
CA PHE A 325 7.58 8.71 21.92
C PHE A 325 7.51 7.70 20.77
N ILE A 326 8.02 6.50 21.00
CA ILE A 326 7.88 5.39 20.05
C ILE A 326 6.39 5.05 19.92
N ARG A 327 5.87 5.01 18.70
CA ARG A 327 4.46 4.67 18.49
C ARG A 327 4.21 3.25 18.99
N GLY A 328 3.10 3.03 19.69
CA GLY A 328 2.76 1.71 20.24
C GLY A 328 2.66 0.60 19.19
N SER A 329 2.40 0.97 17.93
CA SER A 329 2.33 0.05 16.79
C SER A 329 3.67 -0.19 16.09
N SER A 330 4.71 0.63 16.34
CA SER A 330 6.03 0.52 15.71
C SER A 330 6.67 -0.84 15.95
N LYS A 331 6.62 -1.34 17.18
CA LYS A 331 7.17 -2.66 17.52
C LYS A 331 6.48 -3.79 16.75
N ASN A 332 5.16 -3.72 16.60
CA ASN A 332 4.40 -4.70 15.82
C ASN A 332 4.76 -4.63 14.33
N ALA A 333 4.98 -3.44 13.79
CA ALA A 333 5.40 -3.26 12.40
C ALA A 333 6.80 -3.87 12.16
N VAL A 334 7.76 -3.57 13.03
CA VAL A 334 9.12 -4.11 12.96
C VAL A 334 9.10 -5.64 13.05
N VAL A 335 8.37 -6.20 14.02
CA VAL A 335 8.22 -7.66 14.17
C VAL A 335 7.58 -8.29 12.93
N ALA A 336 6.54 -7.68 12.35
CA ALA A 336 5.92 -8.19 11.13
C ALA A 336 6.89 -8.21 9.94
N LEU A 337 7.74 -7.19 9.79
CA LEU A 337 8.76 -7.12 8.75
C LEU A 337 9.89 -8.15 8.98
N GLN A 338 10.28 -8.39 10.23
CA GLN A 338 11.23 -9.44 10.59
C GLN A 338 10.68 -10.84 10.28
N TYR A 339 9.39 -11.09 10.53
CA TYR A 339 8.73 -12.34 10.11
C TYR A 339 8.75 -12.53 8.59
N GLU A 340 8.65 -11.43 7.83
CA GLU A 340 8.80 -11.42 6.37
C GLU A 340 10.27 -11.50 5.91
N ARG A 341 11.21 -11.66 6.85
CA ARG A 341 12.67 -11.78 6.68
C ARG A 341 13.30 -10.56 6.00
N LYS A 342 12.84 -9.36 6.36
CA LYS A 342 13.41 -8.10 5.88
C LYS A 342 14.46 -7.59 6.86
N ARG A 343 15.56 -7.04 6.32
CA ARG A 343 16.49 -6.23 7.12
C ARG A 343 15.82 -4.90 7.43
N ILE A 344 16.00 -4.41 8.65
CA ILE A 344 15.37 -3.17 9.09
C ILE A 344 16.47 -2.28 9.62
N GLY A 345 16.51 -1.05 9.14
CA GLY A 345 17.42 -0.02 9.61
C GLY A 345 16.67 1.22 10.07
N LEU A 346 17.26 1.91 11.04
CA LEU A 346 16.84 3.24 11.47
C LEU A 346 17.78 4.28 10.86
N LEU A 347 17.25 5.28 10.16
CA LEU A 347 18.00 6.41 9.61
C LEU A 347 17.57 7.67 10.36
N THR A 348 18.51 8.38 10.99
CA THR A 348 18.19 9.56 11.79
C THR A 348 19.33 10.57 11.82
N GLY A 349 18.99 11.84 11.98
CA GLY A 349 19.94 12.93 12.25
C GLY A 349 20.34 13.05 13.72
N ASP A 350 19.66 12.32 14.61
CA ASP A 350 19.95 12.32 16.05
C ASP A 350 21.29 11.67 16.39
N ALA A 351 21.79 11.96 17.58
CA ALA A 351 23.01 11.35 18.12
C ALA A 351 22.93 9.82 18.18
N GLN A 352 24.09 9.17 18.09
CA GLN A 352 24.19 7.71 18.08
C GLN A 352 23.50 7.03 19.27
N GLY A 353 23.57 7.62 20.47
CA GLY A 353 22.93 7.06 21.66
C GLY A 353 21.41 6.94 21.52
N VAL A 354 20.76 7.94 20.91
CA VAL A 354 19.31 7.96 20.65
C VAL A 354 18.93 6.86 19.67
N ALA A 355 19.65 6.79 18.56
CA ALA A 355 19.39 5.82 17.52
C ALA A 355 19.55 4.39 18.05
N THR A 356 20.58 4.13 18.86
CA THR A 356 20.80 2.85 19.52
C THR A 356 19.71 2.52 20.54
N TRP A 357 19.23 3.50 21.33
CA TRP A 357 18.12 3.29 22.26
C TRP A 357 16.82 2.89 21.53
N VAL A 358 16.41 3.67 20.52
CA VAL A 358 15.23 3.37 19.69
C VAL A 358 15.39 2.01 19.01
N GLY A 359 16.58 1.76 18.46
CA GLY A 359 16.90 0.50 17.81
C GLY A 359 16.73 -0.70 18.75
N ASN A 360 17.26 -0.61 19.97
CA ASN A 360 17.15 -1.67 20.97
C ASN A 360 15.70 -1.92 21.42
N ASP A 361 14.91 -0.86 21.65
CA ASP A 361 13.52 -1.00 22.12
C ASP A 361 12.62 -1.69 21.07
N LEU A 362 12.84 -1.33 19.79
CA LEU A 362 12.11 -1.87 18.65
C LEU A 362 12.68 -3.20 18.13
N GLY A 363 13.91 -3.55 18.51
CA GLY A 363 14.62 -4.72 17.99
C GLY A 363 15.22 -4.52 16.59
N ILE A 364 15.54 -3.29 16.22
CA ILE A 364 16.23 -2.90 14.98
C ILE A 364 17.74 -3.02 15.21
N THR A 365 18.41 -3.82 14.39
CA THR A 365 19.85 -4.13 14.55
C THR A 365 20.77 -3.15 13.84
N GLU A 366 20.26 -2.42 12.85
CA GLU A 366 21.04 -1.51 12.02
C GLU A 366 20.59 -0.06 12.28
N THR A 367 21.49 0.80 12.75
CA THR A 367 21.19 2.21 13.01
C THR A 367 22.20 3.11 12.31
N PHE A 368 21.71 4.12 11.61
CA PHE A 368 22.46 5.14 10.92
C PHE A 368 22.11 6.48 11.56
N ALA A 369 22.93 6.89 12.52
CA ALA A 369 22.73 8.12 13.29
C ALA A 369 23.58 9.27 12.75
N GLU A 370 23.29 10.49 13.23
CA GLU A 370 24.02 11.71 12.89
C GLU A 370 24.06 11.99 11.38
N VAL A 371 23.05 11.51 10.64
CA VAL A 371 22.94 11.69 9.19
C VAL A 371 22.20 12.97 8.87
N LEU A 372 22.87 13.91 8.21
CA LEU A 372 22.25 15.15 7.77
C LEU A 372 21.20 14.89 6.66
N PRO A 373 20.16 15.72 6.50
CA PRO A 373 19.09 15.49 5.51
C PRO A 373 19.60 15.23 4.09
N HIS A 374 20.60 15.99 3.62
CA HIS A 374 21.21 15.82 2.30
C HIS A 374 22.07 14.56 2.16
N GLN A 375 22.52 13.97 3.28
CA GLN A 375 23.32 12.76 3.31
C GLN A 375 22.47 11.48 3.40
N LYS A 376 21.17 11.60 3.70
CA LYS A 376 20.27 10.44 3.78
C LYS A 376 20.22 9.67 2.45
N ALA A 377 20.23 10.38 1.32
CA ALA A 377 20.29 9.76 -0.01
C ALA A 377 21.60 8.97 -0.25
N ASP A 378 22.73 9.46 0.28
CA ASP A 378 24.01 8.75 0.17
C ASP A 378 23.99 7.43 0.94
N VAL A 379 23.34 7.39 2.11
CA VAL A 379 23.18 6.14 2.88
C VAL A 379 22.36 5.12 2.08
N VAL A 380 21.25 5.56 1.47
CA VAL A 380 20.43 4.72 0.58
C VAL A 380 21.27 4.20 -0.59
N SER A 381 22.03 5.07 -1.25
CA SER A 381 22.89 4.71 -2.38
C SER A 381 23.99 3.70 -2.00
N ARG A 382 24.62 3.84 -0.83
CA ARG A 382 25.60 2.88 -0.32
C ARG A 382 24.98 1.50 -0.09
N LEU A 383 23.78 1.43 0.48
CA LEU A 383 23.09 0.17 0.71
C LEU A 383 22.62 -0.50 -0.61
N GLN A 384 22.27 0.31 -1.62
CA GLN A 384 22.00 -0.17 -2.97
C GLN A 384 23.26 -0.71 -3.66
N ALA A 385 24.43 -0.11 -3.41
CA ALA A 385 25.71 -0.59 -3.94
C ALA A 385 26.06 -2.00 -3.42
N ASP A 386 25.59 -2.36 -2.23
CA ASP A 386 25.66 -3.72 -1.67
C ASP A 386 24.62 -4.68 -2.29
N THR A 387 24.02 -4.32 -3.43
CA THR A 387 22.99 -5.06 -4.20
C THR A 387 21.66 -5.25 -3.47
N SER A 388 21.47 -4.62 -2.32
CA SER A 388 20.20 -4.68 -1.58
C SER A 388 19.17 -3.79 -2.25
N LYS A 389 17.95 -4.29 -2.43
CA LYS A 389 16.80 -3.44 -2.77
C LYS A 389 16.30 -2.73 -1.52
N VAL A 390 16.28 -1.40 -1.56
CA VAL A 390 15.99 -0.57 -0.38
C VAL A 390 14.61 0.08 -0.50
N ALA A 391 13.78 -0.13 0.51
CA ALA A 391 12.61 0.71 0.76
C ALA A 391 12.97 1.80 1.77
N MET A 392 12.76 3.07 1.44
CA MET A 392 12.86 4.19 2.37
C MET A 392 11.47 4.61 2.81
N VAL A 393 11.28 4.81 4.11
CA VAL A 393 10.00 5.20 4.71
C VAL A 393 10.21 6.47 5.52
N GLY A 394 9.44 7.53 5.23
CA GLY A 394 9.61 8.84 5.85
C GLY A 394 8.34 9.70 5.83
N ASP A 395 8.47 10.95 6.23
CA ASP A 395 7.37 11.94 6.25
C ASP A 395 7.16 12.65 4.89
N GLY A 396 8.10 12.49 3.94
CA GLY A 396 8.04 13.11 2.62
C GLY A 396 8.51 14.56 2.55
N VAL A 397 8.71 15.23 3.69
CA VAL A 397 9.13 16.63 3.75
C VAL A 397 10.64 16.73 3.93
N ASN A 398 11.18 16.03 4.93
CA ASN A 398 12.61 16.08 5.26
C ASN A 398 13.42 15.04 4.47
N ASP A 399 12.73 14.00 3.99
CA ASP A 399 13.36 12.81 3.40
C ASP A 399 13.19 12.69 1.89
N ALA A 400 12.70 13.74 1.22
CA ALA A 400 12.34 13.69 -0.20
C ALA A 400 13.46 13.15 -1.10
N GLN A 401 14.71 13.56 -0.88
CA GLN A 401 15.85 13.06 -1.66
C GLN A 401 16.14 11.58 -1.40
N ALA A 402 16.03 11.13 -0.15
CA ALA A 402 16.25 9.73 0.20
C ALA A 402 15.12 8.82 -0.31
N LEU A 403 13.88 9.30 -0.26
CA LEU A 403 12.71 8.61 -0.81
C LEU A 403 12.82 8.44 -2.33
N ALA A 404 13.27 9.48 -3.04
CA ALA A 404 13.45 9.44 -4.49
C ALA A 404 14.63 8.55 -4.93
N GLN A 405 15.67 8.44 -4.10
CA GLN A 405 16.85 7.59 -4.36
C GLN A 405 16.56 6.10 -4.12
N ALA A 406 15.62 5.77 -3.24
CA ALA A 406 15.28 4.40 -2.89
C ALA A 406 14.61 3.64 -4.06
N ASP A 407 14.73 2.31 -4.07
CA ASP A 407 13.98 1.48 -5.03
C ASP A 407 12.47 1.59 -4.83
N VAL A 408 12.06 1.83 -3.58
CA VAL A 408 10.69 2.11 -3.19
C VAL A 408 10.66 3.21 -2.13
N GLY A 409 10.15 4.38 -2.48
CA GLY A 409 9.91 5.48 -1.55
C GLY A 409 8.50 5.42 -0.99
N VAL A 410 8.35 5.44 0.34
CA VAL A 410 7.05 5.45 1.02
C VAL A 410 6.93 6.67 1.95
N ALA A 411 5.89 7.47 1.77
CA ALA A 411 5.58 8.61 2.64
C ALA A 411 4.37 8.33 3.55
N PHE A 412 4.44 8.75 4.81
CA PHE A 412 3.34 8.66 5.79
C PHE A 412 2.62 9.99 6.01
N GLY A 413 1.39 9.90 6.55
CA GLY A 413 0.68 11.04 7.11
C GLY A 413 0.24 12.06 6.07
N VAL A 414 0.06 11.63 4.83
CA VAL A 414 -0.37 12.49 3.73
C VAL A 414 -1.88 12.58 3.73
N GLU A 415 -2.39 13.79 3.55
CA GLU A 415 -3.82 14.01 3.44
C GLU A 415 -4.34 13.39 2.12
N ASP A 416 -5.34 12.51 2.25
CA ASP A 416 -6.02 11.84 1.15
C ASP A 416 -5.08 11.07 0.17
N TRP A 417 -5.25 11.29 -1.13
CA TRP A 417 -4.56 10.59 -2.22
C TRP A 417 -3.51 11.49 -2.90
N GLU A 418 -3.13 12.61 -2.28
CA GLU A 418 -2.22 13.57 -2.89
C GLU A 418 -0.85 12.90 -3.14
N PRO A 419 -0.40 12.80 -4.41
CA PRO A 419 0.88 12.18 -4.71
C PRO A 419 2.02 13.07 -4.22
N ILE A 420 2.94 12.49 -3.48
CA ILE A 420 4.23 13.13 -3.18
C ILE A 420 5.19 12.74 -4.29
N GLU A 421 5.75 13.71 -5.02
CA GLU A 421 6.63 13.42 -6.17
C GLU A 421 7.83 12.54 -5.82
N SER A 422 8.35 12.67 -4.60
CA SER A 422 9.49 11.88 -4.10
C SER A 422 9.14 10.47 -3.63
N ALA A 423 7.86 10.08 -3.56
CA ALA A 423 7.44 8.78 -3.07
C ALA A 423 6.46 8.10 -4.04
N GLY A 424 6.76 6.87 -4.47
CA GLY A 424 5.84 6.10 -5.32
C GLY A 424 4.66 5.52 -4.55
N ILE A 425 4.74 5.49 -3.22
CA ILE A 425 3.71 4.97 -2.31
C ILE A 425 3.46 6.01 -1.20
N THR A 426 2.20 6.24 -0.90
CA THR A 426 1.72 7.17 0.11
C THR A 426 0.75 6.45 1.05
N ILE A 427 0.87 6.68 2.35
CA ILE A 427 -0.02 6.11 3.36
C ILE A 427 -0.65 7.25 4.15
N SER A 428 -1.98 7.28 4.21
CA SER A 428 -2.71 8.42 4.81
C SER A 428 -2.59 8.48 6.33
N SER A 429 -2.44 7.34 6.98
CA SER A 429 -2.20 7.27 8.42
C SER A 429 -0.70 7.30 8.74
N THR A 430 -0.37 7.76 9.94
CA THR A 430 1.00 7.73 10.47
C THR A 430 1.35 6.43 11.20
N ASP A 431 0.51 5.40 11.10
CA ASP A 431 0.74 4.09 11.71
C ASP A 431 1.71 3.20 10.87
N PRO A 432 2.90 2.85 11.40
CA PRO A 432 3.89 2.02 10.71
C PRO A 432 3.38 0.62 10.32
N VAL A 433 2.33 0.12 10.98
CA VAL A 433 1.75 -1.19 10.65
C VAL A 433 1.18 -1.21 9.24
N LEU A 434 0.70 -0.08 8.72
CA LEU A 434 0.18 -0.01 7.35
C LEU A 434 1.27 -0.23 6.30
N PHE A 435 2.52 0.20 6.56
CA PHE A 435 3.64 -0.12 5.69
C PHE A 435 3.89 -1.64 5.65
N ALA A 436 3.90 -2.29 6.81
CA ALA A 436 4.05 -3.76 6.85
C ALA A 436 2.93 -4.47 6.08
N ARG A 437 1.68 -3.99 6.21
CA ARG A 437 0.54 -4.50 5.43
C ARG A 437 0.71 -4.27 3.92
N ALA A 438 1.18 -3.10 3.51
CA ALA A 438 1.46 -2.78 2.11
C ALA A 438 2.49 -3.75 1.51
N LEU A 439 3.57 -4.02 2.24
CA LEU A 439 4.63 -4.95 1.82
C LEU A 439 4.10 -6.38 1.69
N ILE A 440 3.33 -6.85 2.67
CA ILE A 440 2.70 -8.18 2.64
C ILE A 440 1.72 -8.29 1.47
N LEU A 441 0.91 -7.26 1.23
CA LEU A 441 -0.04 -7.21 0.11
C LEU A 441 0.69 -7.27 -1.23
N SER A 442 1.74 -6.47 -1.42
CA SER A 442 2.59 -6.51 -2.62
C SER A 442 3.16 -7.91 -2.86
N LYS A 443 3.77 -8.52 -1.83
CA LYS A 443 4.34 -9.88 -1.92
C LYS A 443 3.29 -10.93 -2.29
N ARG A 444 2.10 -10.85 -1.70
CA ARG A 444 0.97 -11.76 -2.00
C ARG A 444 0.42 -11.53 -3.40
N ALA A 445 0.27 -10.29 -3.83
CA ALA A 445 -0.16 -9.94 -5.18
C ALA A 445 0.84 -10.49 -6.21
N ALA A 446 2.14 -10.26 -6.03
CA ALA A 446 3.19 -10.79 -6.90
C ALA A 446 3.20 -12.33 -6.94
N LYS A 447 3.04 -13.00 -5.79
CA LYS A 447 2.89 -14.46 -5.73
C LYS A 447 1.68 -14.93 -6.52
N LYS A 448 0.54 -14.22 -6.40
CA LYS A 448 -0.71 -14.59 -7.06
C LYS A 448 -0.65 -14.40 -8.57
N ALA A 449 -0.07 -13.30 -9.01
CA ALA A 449 0.21 -13.03 -10.41
C ALA A 449 1.07 -14.15 -11.03
N ARG A 450 2.17 -14.53 -10.35
CA ARG A 450 3.02 -15.65 -10.79
C ARG A 450 2.25 -16.97 -10.85
N GLN A 451 1.42 -17.29 -9.86
CA GLN A 451 0.59 -18.49 -9.89
C GLN A 451 -0.35 -18.51 -11.10
N ASN A 452 -1.08 -17.42 -11.34
CA ASN A 452 -1.99 -17.30 -12.48
C ASN A 452 -1.25 -17.48 -13.82
N LEU A 453 -0.06 -16.86 -13.94
CA LEU A 453 0.79 -17.00 -15.11
C LEU A 453 1.26 -18.45 -15.30
N THR A 454 1.78 -19.10 -14.25
CA THR A 454 2.23 -20.50 -14.29
C THR A 454 1.09 -21.43 -14.72
N TRP A 455 -0.10 -21.29 -14.12
CA TRP A 455 -1.25 -22.12 -14.48
C TRP A 455 -1.67 -21.93 -15.94
N THR A 456 -1.63 -20.69 -16.43
CA THR A 456 -1.99 -20.38 -17.82
C THR A 456 -0.97 -20.99 -18.79
N LEU A 457 0.32 -20.89 -18.49
CA LEU A 457 1.38 -21.48 -19.31
C LEU A 457 1.31 -23.01 -19.32
N ILE A 458 1.07 -23.66 -18.18
CA ILE A 458 0.88 -25.12 -18.10
C ILE A 458 -0.36 -25.53 -18.91
N PHE A 459 -1.47 -24.82 -18.75
CA PHE A 459 -2.69 -25.07 -19.51
C PHE A 459 -2.43 -24.98 -21.02
N SER A 460 -1.79 -23.91 -21.50
CA SER A 460 -1.45 -23.74 -22.91
C SER A 460 -0.48 -24.81 -23.41
N ALA A 461 0.56 -25.15 -22.65
CA ALA A 461 1.54 -26.16 -23.03
C ALA A 461 0.92 -27.56 -23.23
N VAL A 462 -0.12 -27.90 -22.47
CA VAL A 462 -0.84 -29.18 -22.59
C VAL A 462 -1.92 -29.13 -23.66
N THR A 463 -2.75 -28.08 -23.65
CA THR A 463 -3.95 -28.02 -24.50
C THR A 463 -3.67 -27.65 -25.95
N LEU A 464 -2.61 -26.89 -26.21
CA LEU A 464 -2.25 -26.47 -27.57
C LEU A 464 -1.81 -27.64 -28.46
N PRO A 465 -0.89 -28.54 -28.03
CA PRO A 465 -0.57 -29.74 -28.80
C PRO A 465 -1.77 -30.68 -28.99
N LEU A 466 -2.64 -30.79 -27.98
CA LEU A 466 -3.84 -31.60 -28.06
C LEU A 466 -4.83 -31.06 -29.11
N ALA A 467 -5.02 -29.74 -29.17
CA ALA A 467 -5.86 -29.10 -30.19
C ALA A 467 -5.22 -29.15 -31.58
N ALA A 468 -3.90 -29.04 -31.67
CA ALA A 468 -3.14 -29.28 -32.91
C ALA A 468 -3.19 -30.76 -33.35
N GLY A 469 -3.69 -31.65 -32.48
CA GLY A 469 -3.97 -33.04 -32.74
C GLY A 469 -2.77 -33.96 -32.64
N ALA A 470 -1.90 -33.71 -31.66
CA ALA A 470 -0.82 -34.62 -31.26
C ALA A 470 -1.33 -36.04 -30.94
N LEU A 471 -2.57 -36.18 -30.47
CA LEU A 471 -3.22 -37.48 -30.21
C LEU A 471 -4.16 -37.93 -31.35
N GLY A 472 -4.04 -37.33 -32.54
CA GLY A 472 -4.86 -37.69 -33.69
C GLY A 472 -4.67 -39.15 -34.14
N GLY A 473 -3.47 -39.72 -33.94
CA GLY A 473 -3.16 -41.11 -34.30
C GLY A 473 -3.93 -42.17 -33.49
N ILE A 474 -4.46 -41.80 -32.33
CA ILE A 474 -5.33 -42.66 -31.50
C ILE A 474 -6.82 -42.28 -31.62
N GLY A 475 -7.18 -41.46 -32.62
CA GLY A 475 -8.56 -41.03 -32.88
C GLY A 475 -9.07 -39.91 -31.95
N PHE A 476 -8.20 -39.29 -31.15
CA PHE A 476 -8.58 -38.20 -30.26
C PHE A 476 -8.40 -36.84 -30.94
N SER A 477 -9.49 -36.07 -31.04
CA SER A 477 -9.48 -34.70 -31.55
C SER A 477 -10.32 -33.78 -30.66
N ILE A 478 -9.79 -32.59 -30.36
CA ILE A 478 -10.53 -31.56 -29.64
C ILE A 478 -11.43 -30.83 -30.64
N SER A 479 -12.75 -30.83 -30.39
CA SER A 479 -13.67 -30.02 -31.18
C SER A 479 -13.54 -28.53 -30.82
N PRO A 480 -13.85 -27.60 -31.75
CA PRO A 480 -13.87 -26.17 -31.47
C PRO A 480 -14.69 -25.78 -30.23
N ALA A 481 -15.82 -26.45 -30.00
CA ALA A 481 -16.67 -26.20 -28.84
C ALA A 481 -15.98 -26.58 -27.52
N VAL A 482 -15.30 -27.73 -27.47
CA VAL A 482 -14.54 -28.16 -26.29
C VAL A 482 -13.35 -27.22 -26.05
N ALA A 483 -12.66 -26.81 -27.11
CA ALA A 483 -11.57 -25.83 -27.03
C ALA A 483 -12.02 -24.50 -26.41
N ALA A 484 -13.14 -23.94 -26.88
CA ALA A 484 -13.73 -22.73 -26.32
C ALA A 484 -14.13 -22.91 -24.85
N GLY A 485 -14.77 -24.03 -24.51
CA GLY A 485 -15.17 -24.33 -23.13
C GLY A 485 -13.99 -24.41 -22.16
N LEU A 486 -12.92 -25.12 -22.53
CA LEU A 486 -11.70 -25.25 -21.72
C LEU A 486 -11.01 -23.90 -21.51
N SER A 487 -10.94 -23.09 -22.56
CA SER A 487 -10.38 -21.74 -22.53
C SER A 487 -11.11 -20.79 -21.57
N LEU A 488 -12.45 -20.87 -21.54
CA LEU A 488 -13.29 -20.09 -20.63
C LEU A 488 -13.21 -20.59 -19.19
N ALA A 489 -13.13 -21.90 -19.00
CA ALA A 489 -12.90 -22.50 -17.70
C ALA A 489 -11.57 -22.01 -17.10
N MET A 490 -10.51 -21.96 -17.93
CA MET A 490 -9.21 -21.44 -17.51
C MET A 490 -9.27 -19.95 -17.11
N SER A 491 -9.95 -19.13 -17.90
CA SER A 491 -10.15 -17.70 -17.59
C SER A 491 -10.94 -17.50 -16.28
N SER A 492 -11.98 -18.31 -16.07
CA SER A 492 -12.77 -18.30 -14.84
C SER A 492 -11.95 -18.73 -13.63
N PHE A 493 -11.09 -19.75 -13.80
CA PHE A 493 -10.17 -20.21 -12.77
C PHE A 493 -9.19 -19.10 -12.34
N VAL A 494 -8.60 -18.36 -13.28
CA VAL A 494 -7.72 -17.21 -12.97
C VAL A 494 -8.45 -16.16 -12.13
N LEU A 495 -9.68 -15.81 -12.50
CA LEU A 495 -10.49 -14.84 -11.75
C LEU A 495 -10.86 -15.34 -10.35
N PHE A 496 -11.27 -16.60 -10.24
CA PHE A 496 -11.59 -17.21 -8.95
C PHE A 496 -10.37 -17.30 -8.04
N ASN A 497 -9.23 -17.72 -8.59
CA ASN A 497 -7.96 -17.76 -7.89
C ASN A 497 -7.62 -16.36 -7.37
N THR A 498 -7.70 -15.33 -8.23
CA THR A 498 -7.43 -13.93 -7.87
C THR A 498 -8.25 -13.45 -6.67
N ARG A 499 -9.54 -13.83 -6.58
CA ARG A 499 -10.39 -13.46 -5.42
C ARG A 499 -9.86 -13.95 -4.08
N SER A 500 -9.06 -15.02 -4.05
CA SER A 500 -8.46 -15.50 -2.81
C SER A 500 -7.48 -14.50 -2.19
N LEU A 501 -7.05 -13.47 -2.93
CA LEU A 501 -6.24 -12.37 -2.39
C LEU A 501 -6.97 -11.60 -1.27
N ARG A 502 -8.32 -11.60 -1.23
CA ARG A 502 -9.11 -10.91 -0.20
C ARG A 502 -9.12 -11.60 1.17
N ARG A 503 -8.65 -12.86 1.26
CA ARG A 503 -8.83 -13.72 2.44
C ARG A 503 -7.72 -13.62 3.47
N GLY A 504 -6.79 -12.68 3.33
CA GLY A 504 -5.76 -12.42 4.32
C GLY A 504 -5.26 -11.01 4.19
#